data_AF-A0A6G1IR77-F1
#
_entry.id   AF-A0A6G1IR77-F1
#
_cell.length_a   1.000
_cell.length_b   1.000
_cell.length_c   1.000
_cell.angle_alpha   90.00
_cell.angle_beta   90.00
_cell.angle_gamma   90.00
#
_symmetry.space_group_name_H-M   'P 1'
#
loop_
_entity.id
_entity.type
_entity.pdbx_description
1 polymer ?
#
loop_
_entity_poly.entity_id
_entity_poly.type
_entity_poly.pdbx_seq_one_letter_code
_entity_poly.pdbx_strand_id
1 'polypeptide(L)'
;MYRSDVIYSDDDPAGIDNLPPGALHRNVDLLIVQASRELGRKARIVVLIPPVVYGFIPAHKRISMGLPSLVRFALKHGYSGRIGEGRNVWSGVHVADLGRAYMTLIDKLDSAAPYPWENSYFFVDNGEEFSWAEAAENVGRILHMLGKISSPESHLFEQSKLGDVFGPYTVSVAGGNARCRSVRLPQLGWVPREKSIWASMEEDEIPYMVSQN
;
A
#
# COMPACT_ATOMS: atom_id res chain seq x y z
N MET A 1 -1.04 18.45 6.86
CA MET A 1 -1.38 17.01 6.81
C MET A 1 -1.93 16.61 8.16
N TYR A 2 -2.89 15.69 8.19
CA TYR A 2 -3.51 15.20 9.42
C TYR A 2 -3.81 13.71 9.29
N ARG A 3 -3.89 13.03 10.43
CA ARG A 3 -4.39 11.66 10.53
C ARG A 3 -5.90 11.69 10.41
N SER A 4 -6.45 11.10 9.35
CA SER A 4 -7.90 10.98 9.19
C SER A 4 -8.47 9.98 10.19
N ASP A 5 -9.65 10.25 10.75
CA ASP A 5 -10.40 9.29 11.58
C ASP A 5 -11.16 8.25 10.73
N VAL A 6 -11.29 8.50 9.42
CA VAL A 6 -11.97 7.59 8.49
C VAL A 6 -11.09 6.37 8.23
N ILE A 7 -11.65 5.19 8.49
CA ILE A 7 -11.06 3.89 8.18
C ILE A 7 -12.10 3.11 7.38
N TYR A 8 -11.73 2.65 6.19
CA TYR A 8 -12.60 1.78 5.40
C TYR A 8 -12.44 0.33 5.87
N SER A 9 -13.52 -0.43 5.88
CA SER A 9 -13.51 -1.85 6.22
C SER A 9 -14.26 -2.66 5.16
N ASP A 10 -13.78 -3.87 4.87
CA ASP A 10 -14.37 -4.71 3.82
C ASP A 10 -15.65 -5.44 4.24
N ASP A 11 -16.03 -5.40 5.52
CA ASP A 11 -17.32 -5.84 6.04
C ASP A 11 -18.43 -4.76 5.98
N ASP A 12 -18.06 -3.51 5.67
CA ASP A 12 -18.97 -2.41 5.35
C ASP A 12 -18.84 -1.99 3.87
N PRO A 13 -19.50 -2.69 2.94
CA PRO A 13 -19.40 -2.37 1.51
C PRO A 13 -19.94 -0.96 1.18
N ALA A 14 -20.81 -0.39 2.01
CA ALA A 14 -21.36 0.95 1.78
C ALA A 14 -20.27 2.03 1.83
N GLY A 15 -19.22 1.83 2.64
CA GLY A 15 -18.06 2.72 2.68
C GLY A 15 -17.39 2.89 1.33
N ILE A 16 -17.27 1.80 0.55
CA ILE A 16 -16.69 1.83 -0.81
C ILE A 16 -17.73 2.18 -1.85
N ASP A 17 -18.97 1.70 -1.71
CA ASP A 17 -20.03 1.98 -2.67
C ASP A 17 -20.39 3.47 -2.75
N ASN A 18 -20.28 4.19 -1.63
CA ASN A 18 -20.53 5.63 -1.56
C ASN A 18 -19.36 6.51 -2.05
N LEU A 19 -18.23 5.92 -2.45
CA LEU A 19 -17.14 6.69 -3.03
C LEU A 19 -17.53 7.27 -4.40
N PRO A 20 -17.13 8.51 -4.72
CA PRO A 20 -17.37 9.10 -6.03
C PRO A 20 -16.81 8.22 -7.16
N PRO A 21 -17.48 8.10 -8.32
CA PRO A 21 -16.98 7.31 -9.45
C PRO A 21 -15.61 7.73 -9.98
N GLY A 22 -15.22 8.99 -9.75
CA GLY A 22 -13.91 9.54 -10.11
C GLY A 22 -12.80 9.29 -9.07
N ALA A 23 -13.09 8.62 -7.95
CA ALA A 23 -12.05 8.19 -7.02
C ALA A 23 -11.06 7.25 -7.72
N LEU A 24 -9.79 7.28 -7.29
CA LEU A 24 -8.74 6.46 -7.90
C LEU A 24 -9.15 4.99 -7.91
N HIS A 25 -8.96 4.32 -9.05
CA HIS A 25 -9.34 2.93 -9.34
C HIS A 25 -10.86 2.62 -9.36
N ARG A 26 -11.72 3.53 -8.86
CA ARG A 26 -13.16 3.28 -8.72
C ARG A 26 -13.85 3.01 -10.06
N ASN A 27 -13.37 3.62 -11.14
CA ASN A 27 -13.87 3.38 -12.50
C ASN A 27 -13.73 1.90 -12.93
N VAL A 28 -12.69 1.20 -12.48
CA VAL A 28 -12.49 -0.24 -12.76
C VAL A 28 -13.31 -1.07 -11.78
N ASP A 29 -13.32 -0.72 -10.50
CA ASP A 29 -14.06 -1.45 -9.47
C ASP A 29 -15.57 -1.50 -9.77
N LEU A 30 -16.14 -0.38 -10.24
CA LEU A 30 -17.56 -0.31 -10.62
C LEU A 30 -17.91 -1.29 -11.72
N LEU A 31 -17.04 -1.45 -12.73
CA LEU A 31 -17.24 -2.41 -13.83
C LEU A 31 -17.19 -3.85 -13.32
N ILE A 32 -16.25 -4.17 -12.43
CA ILE A 32 -16.11 -5.51 -11.85
C ILE A 32 -17.33 -5.86 -10.98
N VAL A 33 -17.78 -4.91 -10.15
CA VAL A 33 -18.96 -5.09 -9.28
C VAL A 33 -20.23 -5.23 -10.10
N GLN A 34 -20.39 -4.45 -11.17
CA GLN A 34 -21.51 -4.61 -12.10
C GLN A 34 -21.50 -6.01 -12.74
N ALA A 35 -20.36 -6.45 -13.26
CA ALA A 35 -20.23 -7.78 -13.86
C ALA A 35 -20.52 -8.91 -12.86
N SER A 36 -20.07 -8.77 -11.61
CA SER A 36 -20.38 -9.70 -10.52
C SER A 36 -21.89 -9.85 -10.29
N ARG A 37 -22.63 -8.72 -10.29
CA ARG A 37 -24.09 -8.71 -10.14
C ARG A 37 -24.81 -9.33 -11.34
N GLU A 38 -24.37 -9.02 -12.56
CA GLU A 38 -24.99 -9.52 -13.79
C GLU A 38 -24.79 -11.03 -13.99
N LEU A 39 -23.59 -11.53 -13.66
CA LEU A 39 -23.26 -12.96 -13.78
C LEU A 39 -23.83 -13.77 -12.61
N GLY A 40 -24.01 -13.16 -11.44
CA GLY A 40 -24.57 -13.79 -10.25
C GLY A 40 -23.83 -15.09 -9.93
N ARG A 41 -24.55 -16.21 -9.85
CA ARG A 41 -23.95 -17.52 -9.53
C ARG A 41 -23.15 -18.15 -10.66
N LYS A 42 -23.16 -17.57 -11.87
CA LYS A 42 -22.43 -18.13 -13.03
C LYS A 42 -20.93 -17.88 -12.96
N ALA A 43 -20.50 -16.86 -12.22
CA ALA A 43 -19.09 -16.55 -11.97
C ALA A 43 -18.95 -15.89 -10.60
N ARG A 44 -17.95 -16.29 -9.83
CA ARG A 44 -17.61 -15.61 -8.58
C ARG A 44 -16.54 -14.57 -8.88
N ILE A 45 -16.86 -13.31 -8.64
CA ILE A 45 -16.02 -12.18 -8.99
C ILE A 45 -15.84 -11.32 -7.74
N VAL A 46 -14.58 -11.03 -7.41
CA VAL A 46 -14.20 -10.24 -6.25
C VAL A 46 -13.11 -9.23 -6.62
N VAL A 47 -13.04 -8.15 -5.87
CA VAL A 47 -11.99 -7.13 -5.95
C VAL A 47 -11.18 -7.20 -4.66
N LEU A 48 -9.89 -7.50 -4.77
CA LEU A 48 -8.95 -7.37 -3.66
C LEU A 48 -8.31 -5.98 -3.71
N ILE A 49 -8.55 -5.15 -2.70
CA ILE A 49 -8.05 -3.78 -2.60
C ILE A 49 -6.88 -3.74 -1.60
N PRO A 50 -5.64 -3.61 -2.07
CA PRO A 50 -4.48 -3.45 -1.20
C PRO A 50 -4.24 -1.98 -0.80
N PRO A 51 -3.57 -1.73 0.34
CA PRO A 51 -3.08 -0.42 0.74
C PRO A 51 -1.68 -0.20 0.15
N VAL A 52 -0.76 0.49 0.86
CA VAL A 52 0.65 0.51 0.41
C VAL A 52 1.21 -0.91 0.44
N VAL A 53 1.56 -1.39 -0.74
CA VAL A 53 2.34 -2.62 -0.89
C VAL A 53 3.82 -2.26 -0.73
N TYR A 54 4.48 -2.86 0.25
CA TYR A 54 5.92 -2.74 0.48
C TYR A 54 6.61 -4.09 0.31
N GLY A 55 7.94 -4.10 0.30
CA GLY A 55 8.73 -5.32 0.28
C GLY A 55 9.51 -5.59 -1.00
N PHE A 56 10.43 -6.52 -0.87
CA PHE A 56 11.31 -7.00 -1.92
C PHE A 56 11.17 -8.52 -2.06
N ILE A 57 11.13 -9.02 -3.29
CA ILE A 57 11.14 -10.45 -3.61
C ILE A 57 12.48 -10.80 -4.26
N PRO A 58 13.46 -11.33 -3.49
CA PRO A 58 14.79 -11.65 -3.99
C PRO A 58 14.79 -12.60 -5.19
N ALA A 59 13.94 -13.63 -5.15
CA ALA A 59 13.83 -14.65 -6.20
C ALA A 59 13.48 -14.07 -7.59
N HIS A 60 12.85 -12.90 -7.63
CA HIS A 60 12.45 -12.24 -8.87
C HIS A 60 13.13 -10.89 -9.09
N LYS A 61 14.00 -10.45 -8.16
CA LYS A 61 14.61 -9.12 -8.16
C LYS A 61 13.57 -8.00 -8.33
N ARG A 62 12.39 -8.18 -7.72
CA ARG A 62 11.26 -7.26 -7.81
C ARG A 62 11.08 -6.55 -6.48
N ILE A 63 11.05 -5.23 -6.53
CA ILE A 63 10.82 -4.36 -5.38
C ILE A 63 9.50 -3.61 -5.56
N SER A 64 8.84 -3.30 -4.45
CA SER A 64 7.66 -2.44 -4.41
C SER A 64 7.93 -1.03 -4.97
N MET A 65 6.88 -0.22 -5.14
CA MET A 65 7.04 1.14 -5.68
C MET A 65 6.96 2.24 -4.62
N GLY A 66 6.08 2.09 -3.63
CA GLY A 66 5.71 3.14 -2.66
C GLY A 66 6.91 3.76 -1.95
N LEU A 67 7.47 3.04 -0.98
CA LEU A 67 8.63 3.51 -0.22
C LEU A 67 9.89 3.70 -1.09
N PRO A 68 10.18 2.81 -2.06
CA PRO A 68 11.30 3.00 -2.98
C PRO A 68 11.28 4.32 -3.75
N SER A 69 10.12 4.94 -3.98
CA SER A 69 10.06 6.28 -4.58
C SER A 69 10.64 7.37 -3.68
N LEU A 70 10.44 7.30 -2.36
CA LEU A 70 11.08 8.22 -1.41
C LEU A 70 12.60 8.00 -1.38
N VAL A 71 13.05 6.75 -1.43
CA VAL A 71 14.47 6.40 -1.44
C VAL A 71 15.14 6.93 -2.72
N ARG A 72 14.52 6.74 -3.90
CA ARG A 72 15.01 7.30 -5.16
C ARG A 72 15.09 8.82 -5.12
N PHE A 73 14.08 9.49 -4.58
CA PHE A 73 14.10 10.93 -4.38
C PHE A 73 15.30 11.34 -3.52
N ALA A 74 15.49 10.66 -2.39
CA ALA A 74 16.56 11.00 -1.45
C ALA A 74 17.96 10.78 -2.03
N LEU A 75 18.16 9.68 -2.75
CA LEU A 75 19.41 9.42 -3.46
C LEU A 75 19.68 10.45 -4.57
N LYS A 76 18.63 10.90 -5.27
CA LYS A 76 18.75 11.91 -6.34
C LYS A 76 19.08 13.30 -5.81
N HIS A 77 18.46 13.70 -4.70
CA HIS A 77 18.50 15.09 -4.21
C HIS A 77 19.36 15.29 -2.96
N GLY A 78 19.88 14.21 -2.37
CA GLY A 78 20.74 14.24 -1.21
C GLY A 78 20.02 14.43 0.13
N TYR A 79 18.68 14.34 0.16
CA TYR A 79 17.89 14.44 1.40
C TYR A 79 16.57 13.68 1.31
N SER A 80 16.11 13.12 2.43
CA SER A 80 14.77 12.53 2.52
C SER A 80 13.71 13.60 2.71
N GLY A 81 12.54 13.46 2.08
CA GLY A 81 11.51 14.50 2.06
C GLY A 81 10.11 14.04 2.42
N ARG A 82 9.27 14.99 2.81
CA ARG A 82 7.83 14.82 3.12
C ARG A 82 7.00 16.02 2.68
N ILE A 83 5.68 15.86 2.59
CA ILE A 83 4.74 16.98 2.35
C ILE A 83 4.21 17.48 3.70
N GLY A 84 4.43 18.78 3.98
CA GLY A 84 4.07 19.38 5.27
C GLY A 84 4.61 18.59 6.46
N GLU A 85 3.82 18.47 7.52
CA GLU A 85 4.22 17.67 8.70
C GLU A 85 4.14 16.14 8.48
N GLY A 86 3.65 15.66 7.33
CA GLY A 86 3.60 14.22 7.02
C GLY A 86 2.72 13.34 7.93
N ARG A 87 1.80 13.94 8.72
CA ARG A 87 0.92 13.23 9.68
C ARG A 87 -0.17 12.36 9.05
N ASN A 88 -0.32 12.39 7.73
CA ASN A 88 -1.27 11.54 7.01
C ASN A 88 -0.79 10.08 7.05
N VAL A 89 -1.73 9.16 7.24
CA VAL A 89 -1.43 7.75 7.52
C VAL A 89 -2.01 6.80 6.47
N TRP A 90 -1.28 5.71 6.24
CA TRP A 90 -1.66 4.64 5.33
C TRP A 90 -1.53 3.28 6.03
N SER A 91 -2.41 2.34 5.70
CA SER A 91 -2.20 0.92 6.02
C SER A 91 -1.07 0.34 5.14
N GLY A 92 -0.53 -0.81 5.54
CA GLY A 92 0.52 -1.50 4.78
C GLY A 92 0.26 -3.00 4.60
N VAL A 93 0.87 -3.58 3.57
CA VAL A 93 1.01 -5.03 3.42
C VAL A 93 2.31 -5.37 2.70
N HIS A 94 3.02 -6.40 3.16
CA HIS A 94 4.18 -6.91 2.43
C HIS A 94 3.74 -7.62 1.14
N VAL A 95 4.49 -7.46 0.05
CA VAL A 95 4.14 -8.02 -1.28
C VAL A 95 3.96 -9.54 -1.28
N ALA A 96 4.74 -10.28 -0.48
CA ALA A 96 4.55 -11.73 -0.35
C ALA A 96 3.28 -12.10 0.43
N ASP A 97 2.88 -11.30 1.41
CA ASP A 97 1.60 -11.46 2.13
C ASP A 97 0.40 -11.17 1.22
N LEU A 98 0.51 -10.15 0.37
CA LEU A 98 -0.46 -9.87 -0.68
C LEU A 98 -0.58 -11.04 -1.67
N GLY A 99 0.54 -11.65 -2.07
CA GLY A 99 0.52 -12.87 -2.89
C GLY A 99 -0.25 -14.00 -2.23
N ARG A 100 -0.05 -14.24 -0.93
CA ARG A 100 -0.81 -15.22 -0.15
C ARG A 100 -2.29 -14.87 0.00
N ALA A 101 -2.64 -13.59 0.06
CA ALA A 101 -4.03 -13.12 0.07
C ALA A 101 -4.75 -13.54 -1.21
N TYR A 102 -4.13 -13.30 -2.38
CA TYR A 102 -4.66 -13.77 -3.66
C TYR A 102 -4.84 -15.29 -3.68
N MET A 103 -3.82 -16.05 -3.26
CA MET A 103 -3.93 -17.52 -3.24
C MET A 103 -5.06 -18.01 -2.32
N THR A 104 -5.25 -17.36 -1.16
CA THR A 104 -6.34 -17.70 -0.24
C THR A 104 -7.70 -17.42 -0.89
N LEU A 105 -7.87 -16.28 -1.55
CA LEU A 105 -9.12 -15.97 -2.24
C LEU A 105 -9.40 -16.93 -3.38
N ILE A 106 -8.40 -17.24 -4.22
CA ILE A 106 -8.56 -18.17 -5.34
C ILE A 106 -9.00 -19.55 -4.84
N ASP A 107 -8.34 -20.09 -3.81
CA ASP A 107 -8.72 -21.37 -3.20
C ASP A 107 -10.17 -21.37 -2.70
N LYS A 108 -10.59 -20.30 -2.02
CA LYS A 108 -11.98 -20.19 -1.52
C LYS A 108 -12.99 -20.01 -2.63
N LEU A 109 -12.65 -19.25 -3.68
CA LEU A 109 -13.51 -19.05 -4.85
C LEU A 109 -13.72 -20.33 -5.64
N ASP A 110 -12.75 -21.25 -5.65
CA ASP A 110 -12.88 -22.57 -6.30
C ASP A 110 -13.65 -23.58 -5.42
N SER A 111 -13.66 -23.37 -4.10
CA SER A 111 -14.32 -24.28 -3.17
C SER A 111 -15.86 -24.26 -3.27
N ALA A 112 -16.53 -25.40 -3.03
CA ALA A 112 -17.99 -25.45 -2.94
C ALA A 112 -18.56 -24.87 -1.62
N ALA A 113 -17.71 -24.35 -0.73
CA ALA A 113 -18.12 -23.88 0.59
C ALA A 113 -19.05 -22.66 0.47
N PRO A 114 -20.17 -22.63 1.24
CA PRO A 114 -21.00 -21.43 1.32
C PRO A 114 -20.23 -20.28 1.96
N TYR A 115 -20.22 -19.13 1.29
CA TYR A 115 -19.66 -17.89 1.81
C TYR A 115 -20.44 -16.70 1.19
N PRO A 116 -20.65 -15.59 1.93
CA PRO A 116 -21.40 -14.43 1.43
C PRO A 116 -20.58 -13.65 0.38
N TRP A 117 -20.56 -14.16 -0.85
CA TRP A 117 -19.84 -13.57 -1.99
C TRP A 117 -20.55 -12.34 -2.59
N GLU A 118 -21.75 -12.00 -2.10
CA GLU A 118 -22.53 -10.84 -2.57
C GLU A 118 -21.78 -9.52 -2.37
N ASN A 119 -21.03 -9.41 -1.26
CA ASN A 119 -20.04 -8.35 -1.11
C ASN A 119 -18.77 -8.75 -1.88
N SER A 120 -18.49 -8.06 -2.98
CA SER A 120 -17.35 -8.36 -3.85
C SER A 120 -16.02 -7.78 -3.35
N TYR A 121 -16.00 -6.90 -2.36
CA TYR A 121 -14.76 -6.24 -1.90
C TYR A 121 -14.07 -7.03 -0.80
N PHE A 122 -12.77 -7.27 -0.98
CA PHE A 122 -11.89 -7.76 0.07
C PHE A 122 -10.76 -6.76 0.24
N PHE A 123 -10.40 -6.47 1.48
CA PHE A 123 -9.19 -5.72 1.79
C PHE A 123 -8.10 -6.67 2.25
N VAL A 124 -6.88 -6.16 2.24
CA VAL A 124 -5.72 -6.87 2.76
C VAL A 124 -4.82 -5.86 3.45
N ASP A 125 -4.59 -6.02 4.74
CA ASP A 125 -3.63 -5.22 5.49
C ASP A 125 -2.97 -6.08 6.56
N ASN A 126 -1.79 -5.67 7.02
CA ASN A 126 -1.11 -6.36 8.11
C ASN A 126 -1.54 -5.87 9.50
N GLY A 127 -2.53 -4.98 9.60
CA GLY A 127 -3.00 -4.35 10.84
C GLY A 127 -2.16 -3.16 11.30
N GLU A 128 -1.07 -2.84 10.62
CA GLU A 128 -0.21 -1.71 10.94
C GLU A 128 -0.49 -0.50 10.04
N GLU A 129 -0.25 0.68 10.59
CA GLU A 129 -0.30 1.95 9.87
C GLU A 129 1.01 2.69 10.03
N PHE A 130 1.36 3.48 9.02
CA PHE A 130 2.50 4.39 9.09
C PHE A 130 2.12 5.76 8.54
N SER A 131 2.81 6.78 9.01
CA SER A 131 2.76 8.13 8.48
C SER A 131 3.87 8.39 7.47
N TRP A 132 3.64 9.33 6.55
CA TRP A 132 4.68 9.73 5.61
C TRP A 132 5.84 10.48 6.27
N ALA A 133 5.64 11.03 7.47
CA ALA A 133 6.73 11.53 8.31
C ALA A 133 7.65 10.38 8.76
N GLU A 134 7.09 9.31 9.33
CA GLU A 134 7.86 8.13 9.75
C GLU A 134 8.60 7.49 8.57
N ALA A 135 7.96 7.42 7.40
CA ALA A 135 8.61 6.92 6.19
C ALA A 135 9.81 7.79 5.79
N ALA A 136 9.66 9.12 5.78
CA ALA A 136 10.74 10.04 5.45
C ALA A 136 11.89 9.99 6.46
N GLU A 137 11.59 9.91 7.76
CA GLU A 137 12.56 9.77 8.84
C GLU A 137 13.36 8.47 8.74
N ASN A 138 12.68 7.34 8.50
CA ASN A 138 13.37 6.05 8.32
C ASN A 138 14.26 6.04 7.08
N VAL A 139 13.78 6.56 5.94
CA VAL A 139 14.60 6.68 4.72
C VAL A 139 15.84 7.55 4.98
N GLY A 140 15.68 8.69 5.65
CA GLY A 140 16.78 9.60 5.99
C GLY A 140 17.81 8.91 6.89
N ARG A 141 17.36 8.31 7.99
CA ARG A 141 18.20 7.56 8.93
C ARG A 141 19.01 6.46 8.23
N ILE A 142 18.35 5.60 7.45
CA ILE A 142 18.98 4.44 6.83
C ILE A 142 19.99 4.89 5.77
N LEU A 143 19.63 5.84 4.90
CA LEU A 143 20.55 6.32 3.86
C LEU A 143 21.75 7.08 4.44
N HIS A 144 21.57 7.82 5.53
CA HIS A 144 22.67 8.48 6.22
C HIS A 144 23.63 7.47 6.83
N MET A 145 23.11 6.44 7.51
CA MET A 145 23.90 5.34 8.06
C MET A 145 24.71 4.61 6.98
N LEU A 146 24.17 4.49 5.77
CA LEU A 146 24.85 3.92 4.61
C LEU A 146 25.80 4.90 3.89
N GLY A 147 25.97 6.12 4.41
CA GLY A 147 26.83 7.16 3.82
C GLY A 147 26.33 7.70 2.47
N LYS A 148 25.04 7.53 2.16
CA LYS A 148 24.45 7.94 0.88
C LYS A 148 23.88 9.35 0.89
N ILE A 149 23.59 9.90 2.07
CA ILE A 149 23.22 11.30 2.28
C ILE A 149 23.95 11.87 3.50
N SER A 150 24.11 13.19 3.54
CA SER A 150 24.93 13.87 4.56
C SER A 150 24.24 14.03 5.93
N SER A 151 22.91 13.96 5.98
CA SER A 151 22.11 14.14 7.20
C SER A 151 21.00 13.10 7.28
N PRO A 152 20.66 12.58 8.48
CA PRO A 152 19.52 11.70 8.67
C PRO A 152 18.18 12.45 8.71
N GLU A 153 18.21 13.78 8.88
CA GLU A 153 17.01 14.60 8.99
C GLU A 153 16.20 14.61 7.69
N SER A 154 14.89 14.52 7.81
CA SER A 154 13.99 14.71 6.67
C SER A 154 13.52 16.16 6.58
N HIS A 155 13.32 16.65 5.36
CA HIS A 155 12.90 18.02 5.07
C HIS A 155 11.58 18.06 4.30
N LEU A 156 11.05 19.26 4.08
CA LEU A 156 9.94 19.44 3.16
C LEU A 156 10.42 19.21 1.73
N PHE A 157 9.60 18.56 0.90
CA PHE A 157 9.85 18.54 -0.53
C PHE A 157 9.83 19.96 -1.10
N GLU A 158 10.84 20.31 -1.88
CA GLU A 158 10.77 21.51 -2.72
C GLU A 158 9.68 21.35 -3.78
N GLN A 159 8.88 22.40 -3.98
CA GLN A 159 7.75 22.38 -4.91
C GLN A 159 8.15 21.95 -6.33
N SER A 160 9.33 22.39 -6.79
CA SER A 160 9.89 22.04 -8.10
C SER A 160 10.31 20.57 -8.24
N LYS A 161 10.50 19.86 -7.12
CA LYS A 161 10.99 18.48 -7.07
C LYS A 161 9.90 17.47 -6.73
N LEU A 162 8.68 17.91 -6.40
CA LEU A 162 7.56 17.02 -6.06
C LEU A 162 7.28 15.97 -7.15
N GLY A 163 7.44 16.33 -8.42
CA GLY A 163 7.25 15.39 -9.52
C GLY A 163 8.21 14.18 -9.51
N ASP A 164 9.32 14.25 -8.79
CA ASP A 164 10.31 13.16 -8.75
C ASP A 164 9.93 12.00 -7.82
N VAL A 165 8.88 12.13 -7.01
CA VAL A 165 8.46 11.09 -6.06
C VAL A 165 7.47 10.10 -6.71
N PHE A 166 6.28 10.58 -7.07
CA PHE A 166 5.22 9.82 -7.73
C PHE A 166 4.66 10.55 -8.98
N GLY A 167 5.45 11.44 -9.59
CA GLY A 167 5.01 12.20 -10.76
C GLY A 167 3.79 13.08 -10.44
N PRO A 168 2.74 13.06 -11.30
CA PRO A 168 1.54 13.86 -11.05
C PRO A 168 0.74 13.40 -9.82
N TYR A 169 1.04 12.22 -9.28
CA TYR A 169 0.32 11.65 -8.12
C TYR A 169 1.00 11.93 -6.78
N THR A 170 2.11 12.68 -6.73
CA THR A 170 2.85 12.90 -5.48
C THR A 170 1.98 13.48 -4.38
N VAL A 171 1.14 14.48 -4.68
CA VAL A 171 0.28 15.12 -3.68
C VAL A 171 -0.83 14.18 -3.22
N SER A 172 -1.46 13.42 -4.11
CA SER A 172 -2.54 12.50 -3.73
C SER A 172 -2.03 11.29 -2.95
N VAL A 173 -0.84 10.77 -3.28
CA VAL A 173 -0.25 9.61 -2.63
C VAL A 173 0.45 10.01 -1.33
N ALA A 174 1.50 10.83 -1.41
CA ALA A 174 2.29 11.21 -0.22
C ALA A 174 1.57 12.22 0.69
N GLY A 175 0.44 12.77 0.24
CA GLY A 175 -0.34 13.74 0.98
C GLY A 175 -1.76 13.33 1.37
N GLY A 176 -2.26 12.21 0.84
CA GLY A 176 -3.55 11.65 1.23
C GLY A 176 -3.46 10.74 2.45
N ASN A 177 -4.61 10.34 2.98
CA ASN A 177 -4.74 9.22 3.91
C ASN A 177 -5.32 8.02 3.14
N ALA A 178 -4.88 6.80 3.46
CA ALA A 178 -5.49 5.59 2.95
C ALA A 178 -5.47 4.50 4.03
N ARG A 179 -6.50 4.53 4.88
CA ARG A 179 -6.63 3.62 6.02
C ARG A 179 -7.68 2.57 5.70
N CYS A 180 -7.29 1.31 5.72
CA CYS A 180 -8.19 0.20 5.50
C CYS A 180 -8.00 -0.89 6.58
N ARG A 181 -9.05 -1.69 6.80
CA ARG A 181 -9.05 -2.86 7.67
C ARG A 181 -9.63 -4.06 6.93
N SER A 182 -8.86 -5.14 6.92
CA SER A 182 -9.25 -6.44 6.42
C SER A 182 -9.94 -7.23 7.52
N VAL A 183 -11.26 -7.41 7.38
CA VAL A 183 -12.08 -8.21 8.31
C VAL A 183 -12.43 -9.54 7.67
N ARG A 184 -12.69 -9.56 6.35
CA ARG A 184 -13.19 -10.76 5.65
C ARG A 184 -12.09 -11.74 5.28
N LEU A 185 -10.91 -11.26 4.90
CA LEU A 185 -9.81 -12.15 4.49
C LEU A 185 -9.29 -13.03 5.65
N PRO A 186 -9.13 -12.52 6.89
CA PRO A 186 -8.78 -13.36 8.04
C PRO A 186 -9.80 -14.45 8.36
N GLN A 187 -11.10 -14.20 8.13
CA GLN A 187 -12.15 -15.20 8.31
C GLN A 187 -12.01 -16.38 7.33
N LEU A 188 -11.30 -16.17 6.22
CA LEU A 188 -10.95 -17.20 5.25
C LEU A 188 -9.66 -17.95 5.58
N GLY A 189 -9.01 -17.62 6.72
CA GLY A 189 -7.79 -18.26 7.20
C GLY A 189 -6.50 -17.57 6.75
N TRP A 190 -6.57 -16.41 6.12
CA TRP A 190 -5.39 -15.61 5.78
C TRP A 190 -4.82 -14.92 7.02
N VAL A 191 -3.49 -14.88 7.13
CA VAL A 191 -2.77 -14.20 8.21
C VAL A 191 -1.49 -13.61 7.62
N PRO A 192 -1.12 -12.34 7.91
CA PRO A 192 0.16 -11.78 7.50
C PRO A 192 1.31 -12.45 8.25
N ARG A 193 2.45 -12.67 7.59
CA ARG A 193 3.60 -13.40 8.18
C ARG A 193 4.94 -12.79 7.85
N GLU A 194 4.99 -11.78 6.99
CA GLU A 194 6.25 -11.14 6.61
C GLU A 194 6.67 -10.07 7.61
N LYS A 195 7.87 -9.53 7.37
CA LYS A 195 8.44 -8.43 8.13
C LYS A 195 7.52 -7.21 8.14
N SER A 196 7.63 -6.41 9.20
CA SER A 196 7.05 -5.07 9.21
C SER A 196 7.66 -4.20 8.12
N ILE A 197 6.97 -3.11 7.80
CA ILE A 197 7.39 -2.14 6.78
C ILE A 197 8.81 -1.59 7.04
N TRP A 198 9.18 -1.34 8.30
CA TRP A 198 10.49 -0.81 8.66
C TRP A 198 11.60 -1.85 8.58
N ALA A 199 11.35 -3.06 9.06
CA ALA A 199 12.31 -4.15 8.95
C ALA A 199 12.57 -4.53 7.49
N SER A 200 11.50 -4.63 6.67
CA SER A 200 11.61 -4.83 5.22
C SER A 200 12.41 -3.71 4.54
N MET A 201 12.15 -2.45 4.91
CA MET A 201 12.84 -1.31 4.35
C MET A 201 14.36 -1.35 4.62
N GLU A 202 14.75 -1.58 5.87
CA GLU A 202 16.13 -1.52 6.33
C GLU A 202 16.94 -2.75 5.93
N GLU A 203 16.34 -3.95 5.99
CA GLU A 203 17.05 -5.21 5.78
C GLU A 203 17.05 -5.65 4.32
N ASP A 204 16.00 -5.31 3.54
CA ASP A 204 15.79 -5.86 2.20
C ASP A 204 15.77 -4.77 1.12
N GLU A 205 14.84 -3.81 1.21
CA GLU A 205 14.53 -2.89 0.11
C GLU A 205 15.65 -1.87 -0.14
N ILE A 206 16.05 -1.07 0.86
CA ILE A 206 17.10 -0.05 0.69
C ILE A 206 18.45 -0.68 0.35
N PRO A 207 18.92 -1.75 1.03
CA PRO A 207 20.17 -2.41 0.67
C PRO A 207 20.17 -2.89 -0.79
N TYR A 208 19.08 -3.50 -1.26
CA TYR A 208 18.96 -3.92 -2.65
C TYR A 208 19.04 -2.73 -3.61
N MET A 209 18.32 -1.63 -3.33
CA MET A 209 18.34 -0.44 -4.18
C MET A 209 19.73 0.20 -4.26
N VAL A 210 20.42 0.30 -3.13
CA VAL A 210 21.77 0.87 -3.05
C VAL A 210 22.78 -0.01 -3.77
N SER A 211 22.61 -1.34 -3.79
CA SER A 211 23.52 -2.24 -4.50
C SER A 211 23.38 -2.20 -6.02
N GLN A 212 22.32 -1.57 -6.56
CA GLN A 212 22.14 -1.42 -8.02
C GLN A 212 22.74 -0.12 -8.57
N ASN A 213 23.14 0.81 -7.69
CA ASN A 213 23.70 2.13 -8.03
C ASN A 213 25.21 2.17 -7.78
#